data_AF-A0A9P6MG06-F1
#
_entry.id   AF-A0A9P6MG06-F1
#
_cell.length_a   1.000
_cell.length_b   1.000
_cell.length_c   1.000
_cell.angle_alpha   90.00
_cell.angle_beta   90.00
_cell.angle_gamma   90.00
#
_symmetry.space_group_name_H-M   'P 1'
#
loop_
_entity.id
_entity.type
_entity.pdbx_description
1 polymer ?
#
loop_
_entity_poly.entity_id
_entity_poly.type
_entity_poly.pdbx_seq_one_letter_code
_entity_poly.pdbx_strand_id
1 'polypeptide(L)'
;MFVREVGLNSTMFVTWDGKRMYYPNNVISQKPIHNVRRSPNMSEKIVLNIDCYTPQAKILELRARMRNFLVKESKEFSPDLEIQIQEMDVKLKISMVIEHKGNWQDSGRRWARRTKFNFALKEAVEEIGIKYYALPQRLEISSRDLSDFDSDQADQATLRPSSPLRHYNSDEHSLNRRRTVLRPQD
;
A
#
# COMPACT_ATOMS: atom_id res chain seq x y z
N MET A 1 -27.58 7.72 11.85
CA MET A 1 -28.94 7.51 12.35
C MET A 1 -29.19 8.51 13.48
N PHE A 2 -30.36 9.14 13.54
CA PHE A 2 -30.74 10.06 14.61
C PHE A 2 -32.16 9.78 15.10
N VAL A 3 -32.46 10.17 16.34
CA VAL A 3 -33.80 10.02 16.93
C VAL A 3 -34.73 11.05 16.30
N ARG A 4 -35.88 10.60 15.80
CA ARG A 4 -36.91 11.50 15.24
C ARG A 4 -38.08 11.68 16.21
N GLU A 5 -38.61 10.60 16.75
CA GLU A 5 -39.75 10.62 17.68
C GLU A 5 -39.56 9.56 18.78
N VAL A 6 -40.01 9.88 20.00
CA VAL A 6 -40.00 8.97 21.15
C VAL A 6 -41.45 8.70 21.54
N GLY A 7 -41.92 7.47 21.32
CA GLY A 7 -43.24 7.02 21.74
C GLY A 7 -43.18 6.23 23.05
N LEU A 8 -44.35 5.92 23.61
CA LEU A 8 -44.47 5.19 24.86
C LEU A 8 -43.83 3.79 24.79
N ASN A 9 -44.12 3.04 23.72
CA ASN A 9 -43.67 1.66 23.55
C ASN A 9 -42.46 1.52 22.60
N SER A 10 -42.26 2.49 21.70
CA SER A 10 -41.21 2.45 20.69
C SER A 10 -40.67 3.82 20.33
N THR A 11 -39.39 3.87 19.98
CA THR A 11 -38.70 5.07 19.48
C THR A 11 -38.45 4.94 17.98
N MET A 12 -38.74 5.99 17.22
CA MET A 12 -38.48 6.08 15.79
C MET A 12 -37.15 6.77 15.50
N PHE A 13 -36.32 6.10 14.73
CA PHE A 13 -35.03 6.60 14.25
C PHE A 13 -35.06 6.79 12.75
N VAL A 14 -34.31 7.77 12.27
CA VAL A 14 -34.10 8.01 10.84
C VAL A 14 -32.63 7.74 10.51
N THR A 15 -32.41 6.88 9.52
CA THR A 15 -31.09 6.53 9.00
C THR A 15 -30.61 7.60 8.02
N TRP A 16 -29.32 7.62 7.69
CA TRP A 16 -28.77 8.58 6.72
C TRP A 16 -29.39 8.41 5.32
N ASP A 17 -29.81 7.19 4.97
CA ASP A 17 -30.58 6.88 3.75
C ASP A 17 -32.04 7.35 3.78
N GLY A 18 -32.48 8.05 4.83
CA GLY A 18 -33.87 8.45 5.05
C GLY A 18 -34.79 7.33 5.56
N LYS A 19 -34.30 6.09 5.70
CA LYS A 19 -35.08 4.96 6.22
C LYS A 19 -35.52 5.20 7.67
N ARG A 20 -36.81 4.98 7.94
CA ARG A 20 -37.41 5.01 9.29
C ARG A 20 -37.29 3.63 9.93
N MET A 21 -36.70 3.58 11.13
CA MET A 21 -36.53 2.36 11.93
C MET A 21 -37.26 2.54 13.26
N TYR A 22 -38.03 1.53 13.67
CA TYR A 22 -38.75 1.54 14.94
C TYR A 22 -38.13 0.52 15.88
N TYR A 23 -37.74 0.97 17.07
CA TYR A 23 -37.18 0.10 18.09
C TYR A 23 -38.03 0.15 19.36
N PRO A 24 -38.43 -1.01 19.92
CA PRO A 24 -39.08 -1.08 21.22
C PRO A 24 -38.19 -0.50 22.34
N ASN A 25 -38.80 0.26 23.26
CA ASN A 25 -38.04 0.95 24.32
C ASN A 25 -37.34 -0.03 25.29
N ASN A 26 -37.92 -1.20 25.52
CA ASN A 26 -37.32 -2.26 26.35
C ASN A 26 -36.02 -2.84 25.74
N VAL A 27 -35.86 -2.82 24.41
CA VAL A 27 -34.65 -3.29 23.74
C VAL A 27 -33.56 -2.22 23.79
N ILE A 28 -33.94 -0.95 23.67
CA ILE A 28 -32.99 0.18 23.72
C ILE A 28 -32.40 0.30 25.13
N SER A 29 -33.23 0.18 26.17
CA SER A 29 -32.80 0.32 27.56
C SER A 29 -31.79 -0.74 28.03
N GLN A 30 -31.76 -1.90 27.38
CA GLN A 30 -30.81 -2.98 27.66
C GLN A 30 -29.47 -2.81 26.96
N LYS A 31 -29.34 -1.87 26.01
CA LYS A 31 -28.13 -1.67 25.21
C LYS A 31 -27.41 -0.38 25.58
N PRO A 32 -26.07 -0.32 25.44
CA PRO A 32 -25.35 0.93 25.65
C PRO A 32 -25.78 2.00 24.64
N ILE A 33 -26.02 3.21 25.12
CA ILE A 33 -26.44 4.35 24.30
C ILE A 33 -25.22 5.21 23.97
N HIS A 34 -24.76 5.13 22.73
CA HIS A 34 -23.68 5.99 22.22
C HIS A 34 -24.26 7.28 21.62
N ASN A 35 -24.08 8.42 22.31
CA ASN A 35 -24.58 9.71 21.86
C ASN A 35 -23.49 10.56 21.20
N VAL A 36 -23.32 10.39 19.89
CA VAL A 36 -22.30 11.10 19.10
C VAL A 36 -22.44 12.62 19.16
N ARG A 37 -23.67 13.15 19.22
CA ARG A 37 -23.91 14.60 19.28
C ARG A 37 -23.33 15.26 20.54
N ARG A 38 -23.32 14.52 21.66
CA ARG A 38 -22.79 14.99 22.94
C ARG A 38 -21.34 14.59 23.17
N SER A 39 -20.78 13.76 22.30
CA SER A 39 -19.37 13.41 22.37
C SER A 39 -18.49 14.58 21.93
N PRO A 40 -17.29 14.73 22.52
CA PRO A 40 -16.31 15.72 22.13
C PRO A 40 -15.64 15.33 20.79
N ASN A 41 -14.42 15.81 20.58
CA ASN A 41 -13.57 15.36 19.47
C ASN A 41 -13.47 13.84 19.43
N MET A 42 -13.43 13.30 18.22
CA MET A 42 -13.40 11.86 17.99
C MET A 42 -12.21 11.48 17.12
N SER A 43 -11.63 10.32 17.42
CA SER A 43 -10.43 9.84 16.75
C SER A 43 -10.70 8.68 15.80
N GLU A 44 -10.08 8.73 14.63
CA GLU A 44 -10.21 7.72 13.59
C GLU A 44 -8.89 6.98 13.40
N LYS A 45 -9.01 5.67 13.14
CA LYS A 45 -7.87 4.79 12.87
C LYS A 45 -7.78 4.53 11.36
N ILE A 46 -6.63 4.84 10.77
CA ILE A 46 -6.32 4.60 9.37
C ILE A 46 -5.23 3.54 9.31
N VAL A 47 -5.47 2.50 8.49
CA VAL A 47 -4.58 1.35 8.36
C VAL A 47 -3.98 1.36 6.96
N LEU A 48 -2.67 1.20 6.88
CA LEU A 48 -1.90 1.13 5.65
C LEU A 48 -1.07 -0.16 5.64
N ASN A 49 -1.07 -0.86 4.50
CA ASN A 49 -0.24 -2.04 4.30
C ASN A 49 0.94 -1.67 3.39
N ILE A 50 2.15 -1.76 3.93
CA ILE A 50 3.38 -1.42 3.21
C ILE A 50 4.30 -2.65 3.09
N ASP A 51 5.30 -2.54 2.22
CA ASP A 51 6.35 -3.56 2.06
C ASP A 51 7.04 -3.88 3.40
N CYS A 52 7.20 -5.17 3.70
CA CYS A 52 7.82 -5.64 4.94
C CYS A 52 9.30 -5.24 5.05
N TYR A 53 9.96 -5.03 3.90
CA TYR A 53 11.35 -4.57 3.84
C TYR A 53 11.51 -3.06 3.97
N THR A 54 10.44 -2.32 4.28
CA THR A 54 10.53 -0.86 4.46
C THR A 54 11.41 -0.53 5.69
N PRO A 55 12.52 0.21 5.52
CA PRO A 55 13.39 0.56 6.64
C PRO A 55 12.70 1.51 7.62
N GLN A 56 13.04 1.38 8.91
CA GLN A 56 12.49 2.22 9.98
C GLN A 56 12.68 3.72 9.73
N ALA A 57 13.80 4.12 9.10
CA ALA A 57 14.08 5.52 8.76
C ALA A 57 12.96 6.16 7.92
N LYS A 58 12.41 5.42 6.94
CA LYS A 58 11.30 5.90 6.10
C LYS A 58 10.00 6.04 6.88
N ILE A 59 9.76 5.17 7.86
CA ILE A 59 8.57 5.24 8.73
C ILE A 59 8.66 6.46 9.66
N LEU A 60 9.85 6.75 10.20
CA LEU A 60 10.08 7.95 11.01
C LEU A 60 9.93 9.23 10.19
N GLU A 61 10.42 9.23 8.94
CA GLU A 61 10.23 10.34 8.02
C GLU A 61 8.75 10.57 7.69
N LEU A 62 8.00 9.49 7.41
CA LEU A 62 6.56 9.55 7.17
C LEU A 62 5.83 10.14 8.38
N ARG A 63 6.20 9.71 9.60
CA ARG A 63 5.66 10.26 10.84
C ARG A 63 5.92 11.77 10.96
N ALA A 64 7.12 12.22 10.63
CA ALA A 64 7.47 13.64 10.68
C ALA A 64 6.66 14.46 9.68
N ARG A 65 6.57 14.01 8.42
CA ARG A 65 5.77 14.71 7.38
C ARG A 65 4.30 14.78 7.73
N MET A 66 3.71 13.67 8.18
CA MET A 66 2.30 13.65 8.55
C MET A 66 2.01 14.49 9.79
N ARG A 67 2.91 14.55 10.77
CA ARG A 67 2.79 15.47 11.91
C ARG A 67 2.82 16.93 11.45
N ASN A 68 3.73 17.29 10.54
CA ASN A 68 3.80 18.65 9.98
C ASN A 68 2.50 19.02 9.24
N PHE A 69 1.92 18.06 8.51
CA PHE A 69 0.61 18.24 7.88
C PHE A 69 -0.49 18.52 8.91
N LEU A 70 -0.55 17.78 10.01
CA LEU A 70 -1.56 18.00 11.06
C LEU A 70 -1.38 19.34 11.78
N VAL A 71 -0.14 19.78 11.98
CA VAL A 71 0.17 21.12 12.53
C VAL A 71 -0.30 22.22 11.57
N LYS A 72 -0.04 22.06 10.27
CA LYS A 72 -0.51 22.98 9.22
C LYS A 72 -2.05 23.03 9.17
N GLU A 73 -2.70 21.89 9.35
CA GLU A 73 -4.16 21.72 9.35
C GLU A 73 -4.76 21.69 10.77
N SER A 74 -4.17 22.44 11.69
CA SER A 74 -4.59 22.51 13.10
C SER A 74 -6.02 23.00 13.33
N LYS A 75 -6.68 23.55 12.30
CA LYS A 75 -8.10 23.91 12.37
C LYS A 75 -9.02 22.68 12.43
N GLU A 76 -8.67 21.62 11.71
CA GLU A 76 -9.52 20.43 11.55
C GLU A 76 -9.02 19.22 12.33
N PHE A 77 -7.73 19.20 12.68
CA PHE A 77 -7.08 18.06 13.32
C PHE A 77 -6.34 18.45 14.60
N SER A 78 -6.14 17.47 15.47
CA SER A 78 -5.16 17.54 16.56
C SER A 78 -3.75 17.28 16.01
N PRO A 79 -2.70 17.94 16.54
CA PRO A 79 -1.33 17.77 16.04
C PRO A 79 -0.71 16.41 16.43
N ASP A 80 -1.33 15.68 17.36
CA ASP A 80 -0.81 14.41 17.85
C ASP A 80 -1.07 13.28 16.85
N LEU A 81 0.04 12.62 16.46
CA LEU A 81 0.03 11.46 15.59
C LEU A 81 1.02 10.42 16.07
N GLU A 82 0.50 9.22 16.30
CA GLU A 82 1.29 8.02 16.55
C GLU A 82 1.11 7.03 15.41
N ILE A 83 2.24 6.48 14.95
CA ILE A 83 2.29 5.42 13.95
C ILE A 83 2.66 4.13 14.69
N GLN A 84 1.77 3.15 14.66
CA GLN A 84 1.94 1.86 15.32
C GLN A 84 2.00 0.74 14.29
N ILE A 85 2.97 -0.16 14.44
CA ILE A 85 3.02 -1.42 13.69
C ILE A 85 2.09 -2.41 14.40
N GLN A 86 1.08 -2.92 13.70
CA GLN A 86 0.14 -3.90 14.27
C GLN A 86 0.61 -5.33 14.07
N GLU A 87 0.92 -5.66 12.83
CA GLU A 87 1.19 -7.02 12.38
C GLU A 87 2.35 -6.97 11.38
N MET A 88 3.22 -7.96 11.48
CA MET A 88 4.32 -8.19 10.55
C MET A 88 4.19 -9.62 10.04
N ASP A 89 3.77 -9.74 8.79
CA ASP A 89 3.70 -11.02 8.06
C ASP A 89 4.34 -10.80 6.67
N VAL A 90 3.69 -11.22 5.59
CA VAL A 90 4.11 -10.88 4.20
C VAL A 90 4.06 -9.38 3.94
N LYS A 91 3.20 -8.65 4.67
CA LYS A 91 3.03 -7.19 4.56
C LYS A 91 3.17 -6.57 5.94
N LEU A 92 3.74 -5.37 6.00
CA LEU A 92 3.79 -4.62 7.25
C LEU A 92 2.52 -3.79 7.38
N LYS A 93 1.70 -4.13 8.37
CA LYS A 93 0.43 -3.44 8.66
C LYS A 93 0.67 -2.36 9.68
N ILE A 94 0.54 -1.11 9.24
CA ILE A 94 0.73 0.07 10.07
C ILE A 94 -0.63 0.73 10.31
N SER A 95 -0.83 1.23 11.52
CA SER A 95 -1.94 2.15 11.82
C SER A 95 -1.48 3.50 12.29
N MET A 96 -2.25 4.49 11.86
CA MET A 96 -2.23 5.85 12.31
C MET A 96 -3.55 6.14 13.02
N VAL A 97 -3.47 6.71 14.23
CA VAL A 97 -4.65 7.23 14.92
C VAL A 97 -4.60 8.74 14.84
N ILE A 98 -5.67 9.35 14.31
CA ILE A 98 -5.81 10.79 14.18
C ILE A 98 -7.01 11.26 14.99
N GLU A 99 -6.88 12.37 15.68
CA GLU A 99 -8.01 13.02 16.36
C GLU A 99 -8.55 14.16 15.49
N HIS A 100 -9.85 14.14 15.21
CA HIS A 100 -10.54 15.20 14.48
C HIS A 100 -11.15 16.21 15.44
N LYS A 101 -11.06 17.50 15.09
CA LYS A 101 -11.76 18.56 15.80
C LYS A 101 -13.25 18.54 15.43
N GLY A 102 -14.06 17.96 16.32
CA GLY A 102 -15.48 17.69 16.14
C GLY A 102 -15.84 16.21 16.20
N ASN A 103 -17.13 15.94 16.24
CA ASN A 103 -17.68 14.59 16.36
C ASN A 103 -18.16 14.04 15.00
N TRP A 104 -18.60 12.78 14.99
CA TRP A 104 -19.08 12.11 13.77
C TRP A 104 -20.55 12.34 13.44
N GLN A 105 -21.20 13.33 14.06
CA GLN A 105 -22.60 13.63 13.76
C GLN A 105 -22.77 14.04 12.29
N ASP A 106 -21.82 14.84 11.79
CA ASP A 106 -21.73 15.19 10.38
C ASP A 106 -20.78 14.23 9.66
N SER A 107 -21.35 13.17 9.10
CA SER A 107 -20.58 12.17 8.36
C SER A 107 -19.97 12.73 7.06
N GLY A 108 -20.57 13.77 6.47
CA GLY A 108 -20.03 14.41 5.27
C GLY A 108 -18.74 15.16 5.55
N ARG A 109 -18.73 16.00 6.61
CA ARG A 109 -17.50 16.68 7.06
C ARG A 109 -16.45 15.69 7.54
N ARG A 110 -16.84 14.62 8.24
CA ARG A 110 -15.92 13.53 8.58
C ARG A 110 -15.27 12.97 7.32
N TRP A 111 -16.05 12.62 6.30
CA TRP A 111 -15.50 12.06 5.07
C TRP A 111 -14.58 13.03 4.34
N ALA A 112 -14.94 14.31 4.25
CA ALA A 112 -14.10 15.33 3.65
C ALA A 112 -12.72 15.42 4.33
N ARG A 113 -12.67 15.43 5.67
CA ARG A 113 -11.42 15.43 6.44
C ARG A 113 -10.61 14.16 6.23
N ARG A 114 -11.25 12.99 6.27
CA ARG A 114 -10.55 11.72 6.05
C ARG A 114 -10.01 11.61 4.63
N THR A 115 -10.75 12.07 3.63
CA THR A 115 -10.29 12.14 2.23
C THR A 115 -9.08 13.08 2.11
N LYS A 116 -9.14 14.28 2.72
CA LYS A 116 -8.03 15.23 2.76
C LYS A 116 -6.77 14.62 3.38
N PHE A 117 -6.91 13.93 4.52
CA PHE A 117 -5.81 13.23 5.16
C PHE A 117 -5.25 12.10 4.29
N ASN A 118 -6.10 11.30 3.65
CA ASN A 118 -5.67 10.21 2.78
C ASN A 118 -4.91 10.70 1.54
N PHE A 119 -5.30 11.84 0.97
CA PHE A 119 -4.56 12.45 -0.13
C PHE A 119 -3.16 12.90 0.31
N ALA A 120 -3.05 13.60 1.44
CA ALA A 120 -1.77 13.99 2.00
C ALA A 120 -0.88 12.77 2.36
N LEU A 121 -1.50 11.70 2.88
CA LEU A 121 -0.81 10.45 3.16
C LEU A 121 -0.29 9.78 1.88
N LYS A 122 -1.09 9.75 0.82
CA LYS A 122 -0.69 9.21 -0.48
C LYS A 122 0.53 9.97 -1.03
N GLU A 123 0.47 11.29 -1.04
CA GLU A 123 1.57 12.16 -1.50
C GLU A 123 2.84 11.91 -0.69
N ALA A 124 2.75 11.91 0.65
CA ALA A 124 3.89 11.64 1.52
C ALA A 124 4.52 10.25 1.29
N VAL A 125 3.70 9.22 1.07
CA VAL A 125 4.16 7.86 0.78
C VAL A 125 4.89 7.77 -0.55
N GLU A 126 4.36 8.44 -1.59
CA GLU A 126 4.95 8.50 -2.93
C GLU A 126 6.30 9.21 -2.91
N GLU A 127 6.39 10.36 -2.24
CA GLU A 127 7.63 11.14 -2.16
C GLU A 127 8.75 10.43 -1.38
N ILE A 128 8.42 9.68 -0.32
CA ILE A 128 9.41 8.90 0.45
C ILE A 128 9.81 7.61 -0.31
N GLY A 129 9.03 7.24 -1.34
CA GLY A 129 9.22 6.00 -2.08
C GLY A 129 8.98 4.76 -1.22
N ILE A 130 7.92 4.78 -0.42
CA ILE A 130 7.44 3.57 0.29
C ILE A 130 6.55 2.80 -0.69
N LYS A 131 6.92 1.55 -0.99
CA LYS A 131 6.10 0.68 -1.82
C LYS A 131 4.90 0.19 -1.01
N TYR A 132 3.71 0.37 -1.56
CA TYR A 132 2.49 -0.22 -1.04
C TYR A 132 2.07 -1.41 -1.90
N TYR A 133 1.40 -2.38 -1.29
CA TYR A 133 0.87 -3.51 -2.05
C TYR A 133 -0.42 -3.12 -2.74
N ALA A 134 -0.35 -2.86 -4.05
CA ALA A 134 -1.53 -2.88 -4.90
C ALA A 134 -2.10 -4.31 -4.96
N LEU A 135 -3.40 -4.42 -5.20
CA LEU A 135 -3.97 -5.71 -5.60
C LEU A 135 -3.29 -6.14 -6.91
N PRO A 136 -2.86 -7.41 -7.05
CA PRO A 136 -2.29 -7.90 -8.30
C PRO A 136 -3.30 -7.69 -9.43
N GLN A 137 -2.93 -6.90 -10.44
CA GLN A 137 -3.76 -6.68 -11.62
C GLN A 137 -3.46 -7.74 -12.68
N ARG A 138 -4.51 -8.27 -13.32
CA ARG A 138 -4.36 -9.14 -14.49
C ARG A 138 -3.98 -8.28 -15.70
N LEU A 139 -2.85 -8.57 -16.31
CA LEU A 139 -2.44 -8.00 -17.59
C LEU A 139 -2.86 -8.97 -18.70
N GLU A 140 -3.65 -8.51 -19.66
CA GLU A 140 -3.92 -9.25 -20.90
C GLU A 140 -2.92 -8.80 -21.96
N ILE A 141 -1.95 -9.66 -22.28
CA ILE A 141 -0.95 -9.41 -23.31
C ILE A 141 -1.56 -9.81 -24.65
N SER A 142 -1.73 -8.85 -25.56
CA SER A 142 -2.17 -9.14 -26.92
C SER A 142 -0.96 -9.57 -27.76
N SER A 143 -1.08 -10.67 -28.50
CA SER A 143 0.03 -11.25 -29.29
C SER A 143 0.53 -10.36 -30.43
N ARG A 144 -0.09 -9.18 -30.68
CA ARG A 144 0.35 -8.22 -31.69
C ARG A 144 1.63 -7.49 -31.31
N ASP A 145 1.97 -7.43 -30.02
CA ASP A 145 3.15 -6.70 -29.55
C ASP A 145 4.47 -7.49 -29.71
N LEU A 146 4.40 -8.77 -30.08
CA LEU A 146 5.57 -9.64 -30.28
C LEU A 146 6.08 -9.67 -31.74
N SER A 147 5.29 -9.22 -32.71
CA SER A 147 5.70 -9.24 -34.13
C SER A 147 6.59 -8.07 -34.56
N ASP A 148 6.69 -7.03 -33.74
CA ASP A 148 7.38 -5.78 -34.10
C ASP A 148 8.87 -5.77 -33.70
N PHE A 149 9.37 -6.83 -33.07
CA PHE A 149 10.78 -6.95 -32.64
C PHE A 149 11.66 -7.79 -33.57
N ASP A 150 11.06 -8.57 -34.48
CA ASP A 150 11.80 -9.54 -35.33
C ASP A 150 12.08 -9.05 -36.76
N SER A 151 11.67 -7.83 -37.15
CA SER A 151 11.82 -7.36 -38.53
C SER A 151 13.19 -6.77 -38.89
N ASP A 152 14.05 -6.44 -37.92
CA ASP A 152 15.30 -5.70 -38.19
C ASP A 152 16.55 -6.58 -38.40
N GLN A 153 16.41 -7.91 -38.46
CA GLN A 153 17.56 -8.84 -38.55
C GLN A 153 17.70 -9.61 -39.88
N ALA A 154 16.86 -9.33 -40.88
CA ALA A 154 16.82 -10.12 -42.13
C ALA A 154 17.72 -9.61 -43.29
N ASP A 155 18.38 -8.45 -43.19
CA ASP A 155 19.04 -7.81 -44.35
C ASP A 155 20.58 -7.95 -44.43
N GLN A 156 21.23 -8.83 -43.65
CA GLN A 156 22.71 -9.00 -43.70
C GLN A 156 23.23 -10.30 -44.32
N ALA A 157 22.41 -11.11 -44.99
CA ALA A 157 22.83 -12.42 -45.49
C ALA A 157 23.32 -12.50 -46.96
N THR A 158 23.63 -11.39 -47.64
CA THR A 158 24.07 -11.41 -49.06
C THR A 158 25.42 -10.75 -49.31
N LEU A 159 26.50 -11.17 -48.63
CA LEU A 159 27.88 -11.03 -49.16
C LEU A 159 28.77 -12.17 -48.60
N ARG A 160 29.01 -13.23 -49.39
CA ARG A 160 30.14 -14.15 -49.18
C ARG A 160 30.91 -14.30 -50.49
N PRO A 161 32.24 -14.03 -50.55
CA PRO A 161 33.09 -14.57 -51.59
C PRO A 161 33.51 -16.00 -51.23
N SER A 162 33.57 -16.83 -52.27
CA SER A 162 33.97 -18.24 -52.26
C SER A 162 35.44 -18.44 -51.87
N SER A 163 35.72 -19.42 -51.01
CA SER A 163 37.02 -20.10 -50.95
C SER A 163 36.86 -21.56 -50.48
N PRO A 164 37.64 -22.52 -51.01
CA PRO A 164 37.40 -23.95 -50.78
C PRO A 164 38.05 -24.45 -49.49
N LEU A 165 37.34 -25.39 -48.83
CA LEU A 165 37.68 -26.06 -47.58
C LEU A 165 39.00 -26.85 -47.67
N ARG A 166 39.93 -26.60 -46.75
CA ARG A 166 41.09 -27.44 -46.47
C ARG A 166 40.70 -28.49 -45.42
N HIS A 167 40.71 -29.76 -45.78
CA HIS A 167 40.54 -30.89 -44.85
C HIS A 167 41.68 -30.89 -43.81
N TYR A 168 41.33 -31.06 -42.53
CA TYR A 168 42.28 -31.40 -41.49
C TYR A 168 41.76 -32.62 -40.74
N ASN A 169 42.47 -33.75 -40.89
CA ASN A 169 42.19 -34.97 -40.15
C ASN A 169 42.55 -34.77 -38.68
N SER A 170 41.61 -35.11 -37.81
CA SER A 170 41.83 -35.30 -36.38
C SER A 170 42.39 -36.71 -36.17
N ASP A 171 43.65 -36.82 -35.78
CA ASP A 171 44.18 -37.92 -34.95
C ASP A 171 45.65 -37.64 -34.62
N GLU A 172 45.93 -37.25 -33.37
CA GLU A 172 47.07 -37.76 -32.59
C GLU A 172 46.99 -37.29 -31.12
N HIS A 173 46.56 -38.22 -30.28
CA HIS A 173 47.15 -38.59 -28.99
C HIS A 173 47.99 -37.55 -28.19
N SER A 174 47.33 -37.04 -27.15
CA SER A 174 47.65 -37.26 -25.72
C SER A 174 49.07 -36.95 -25.18
N LEU A 175 49.02 -36.29 -24.01
CA LEU A 175 50.01 -36.24 -22.91
C LEU A 175 50.92 -35.00 -22.89
N ASN A 176 50.59 -34.04 -22.03
CA ASN A 176 51.60 -33.53 -21.10
C ASN A 176 51.00 -33.05 -19.77
N ARG A 177 51.25 -33.88 -18.76
CA ARG A 177 50.95 -33.68 -17.34
C ARG A 177 52.04 -32.76 -16.77
N ARG A 178 51.71 -31.57 -16.28
CA ARG A 178 52.61 -30.80 -15.40
C ARG A 178 52.16 -30.95 -13.95
N ARG A 179 52.96 -31.68 -13.17
CA ARG A 179 52.85 -31.80 -11.72
C ARG A 179 54.13 -31.20 -11.14
N THR A 180 54.05 -30.01 -10.56
CA THR A 180 55.11 -29.41 -9.75
C THR A 180 54.98 -29.94 -8.33
N VAL A 181 56.03 -30.58 -7.82
CA VAL A 181 56.20 -30.91 -6.41
C VAL A 181 57.57 -30.41 -5.96
N LEU A 182 57.59 -29.96 -4.71
CA LEU A 182 58.60 -29.25 -3.93
C LEU A 182 59.98 -29.93 -3.88
N ARG A 183 61.01 -29.10 -3.70
CA ARG A 183 62.44 -29.44 -3.55
C ARG A 183 62.74 -29.99 -2.13
N PRO A 184 63.74 -30.89 -1.95
CA PRO A 184 64.07 -31.50 -0.66
C PRO A 184 65.11 -30.70 0.14
N GLN A 185 65.26 -31.14 1.40
CA GLN A 185 66.06 -30.59 2.49
C GLN A 185 67.57 -30.78 2.32
N ASP A 186 68.33 -29.92 3.00
CA ASP A 186 69.29 -30.28 4.04
C ASP A 186 69.07 -29.35 5.25
#